data_AF-A0A7C5I7N8-F1
#
_entry.id   AF-A0A7C5I7N8-F1
#
_cell.length_a   1.000
_cell.length_b   1.000
_cell.length_c   1.000
_cell.angle_alpha   90.00
_cell.angle_beta   90.00
_cell.angle_gamma   90.00
#
_symmetry.space_group_name_H-M   'P 1'
#
loop_
_entity.id
_entity.type
_entity.pdbx_description
1 polymer ?
#
loop_
_entity_poly.entity_id
_entity_poly.type
_entity_poly.pdbx_seq_one_letter_code
_entity_poly.pdbx_strand_id
1 'polypeptide(L)'
;MPRSPQRYWLHLLLFLLTLLTTTVIGARLAENFDANRPAIYLAEDLVAYHRLLSRPEAWLAGLAYSLTLLAILLAHEMGHYLTCRRYGLDATLPYFIPFPSVIGTLGAFIRIRSPIYYRRVLFDVGIAGPLAGFAVVLPAAVYGIWSSKVVPGISAQADLRFGTPLFFRILQGLLIPGASPADIALHPVAQAAWVGV
;
A
#
# COMPACT_ATOMS: atom_id res chain seq x y z
N MET A 1 22.91 25.37 4.61
CA MET A 1 23.72 24.19 4.94
C MET A 1 23.89 23.33 3.69
N PRO A 2 25.08 22.81 3.38
CA PRO A 2 25.26 21.93 2.23
C PRO A 2 24.49 20.62 2.45
N ARG A 3 23.70 20.19 1.46
CA ARG A 3 22.97 18.92 1.50
C ARG A 3 23.96 17.77 1.41
N SER A 4 23.84 16.77 2.28
CA SER A 4 24.68 15.57 2.16
C SER A 4 24.32 14.79 0.89
N PRO A 5 25.32 14.23 0.18
CA PRO A 5 25.13 13.57 -1.12
C PRO A 5 24.09 12.46 -1.01
N GLN A 6 23.11 12.47 -1.92
CA GLN A 6 22.07 11.45 -1.97
C GLN A 6 22.57 10.26 -2.79
N ARG A 7 22.42 9.06 -2.24
CA ARG A 7 22.73 7.80 -2.93
C ARG A 7 21.53 7.40 -3.79
N TYR A 8 21.31 8.11 -4.90
CA TYR A 8 20.15 7.90 -5.78
C TYR A 8 19.96 6.43 -6.21
N TRP A 9 21.07 5.72 -6.46
CA TRP A 9 21.05 4.29 -6.79
C TRP A 9 20.41 3.42 -5.70
N LEU A 10 20.57 3.77 -4.41
CA LEU A 10 20.01 3.01 -3.30
C LEU A 10 18.49 3.19 -3.23
N HIS A 11 18.01 4.42 -3.42
CA HIS A 11 16.58 4.71 -3.47
C HIS A 11 15.90 3.97 -4.63
N LEU A 12 16.55 3.98 -5.80
CA LEU A 12 16.07 3.25 -6.97
C LEU A 12 16.08 1.73 -6.74
N LEU A 13 17.17 1.19 -6.22
CA LEU A 13 17.28 -0.24 -5.90
C LEU A 13 16.18 -0.68 -4.94
N LEU A 14 15.99 0.05 -3.84
CA LEU A 14 14.95 -0.25 -2.87
C LEU A 14 13.55 -0.17 -3.48
N PHE A 15 13.26 0.86 -4.27
CA PHE A 15 11.99 0.98 -4.98
C PHE A 15 11.75 -0.21 -5.93
N LEU A 16 12.75 -0.61 -6.72
CA LEU A 16 12.64 -1.74 -7.64
C LEU A 16 12.45 -3.08 -6.90
N LEU A 17 13.16 -3.28 -5.78
CA LEU A 17 12.97 -4.46 -4.94
C LEU A 17 11.56 -4.47 -4.33
N THR A 18 11.06 -3.33 -3.86
CA THR A 18 9.70 -3.24 -3.32
C THR A 18 8.67 -3.49 -4.41
N LEU A 19 8.85 -2.93 -5.61
CA LEU A 19 8.00 -3.20 -6.77
C LEU A 19 7.96 -4.70 -7.09
N LEU A 20 9.11 -5.39 -7.05
CA LEU A 20 9.14 -6.84 -7.25
C LEU A 20 8.34 -7.56 -6.16
N THR A 21 8.62 -7.29 -4.87
CA THR A 21 7.94 -7.97 -3.77
C THR A 21 6.43 -7.71 -3.75
N THR A 22 5.98 -6.48 -3.98
CA THR A 22 4.56 -6.13 -4.05
C THR A 22 3.88 -6.67 -5.30
N THR A 23 4.59 -6.82 -6.43
CA THR A 23 4.00 -7.42 -7.65
C THR A 23 3.78 -8.92 -7.47
N VAL A 24 4.73 -9.63 -6.87
CA VAL A 24 4.58 -11.07 -6.58
C VAL A 24 3.44 -11.31 -5.59
N ILE A 25 3.36 -10.53 -4.51
CA ILE A 25 2.24 -10.60 -3.57
C ILE A 25 0.93 -10.20 -4.26
N GLY A 26 0.93 -9.13 -5.05
CA GLY A 26 -0.24 -8.69 -5.81
C GLY A 26 -0.79 -9.76 -6.75
N ALA A 27 0.08 -10.51 -7.42
CA ALA A 27 -0.32 -11.59 -8.32
C ALA A 27 -1.07 -12.69 -7.57
N ARG A 28 -0.59 -13.03 -6.37
CA ARG A 28 -1.29 -13.95 -5.47
C ARG A 28 -2.65 -13.41 -5.02
N LEU A 29 -2.71 -12.13 -4.64
CA LEU A 29 -3.96 -11.50 -4.20
C LEU A 29 -5.01 -11.50 -5.33
N ALA A 30 -4.57 -11.31 -6.57
CA ALA A 30 -5.42 -11.44 -7.76
C ALA A 30 -5.88 -12.90 -7.96
N GLU A 31 -4.99 -13.90 -7.91
CA GLU A 31 -5.36 -15.31 -7.99
C GLU A 31 -6.39 -15.70 -6.90
N ASN A 32 -6.18 -15.24 -5.66
CA ASN A 32 -7.09 -15.49 -4.56
C ASN A 32 -8.46 -14.83 -4.79
N PHE A 33 -8.47 -13.58 -5.25
CA PHE A 33 -9.70 -12.86 -5.56
C PHE A 33 -10.50 -13.52 -6.70
N ASP A 34 -9.84 -14.06 -7.71
CA ASP A 34 -10.51 -14.77 -8.80
C ASP A 34 -11.01 -16.15 -8.38
N ALA A 35 -10.29 -16.82 -7.48
CA ALA A 35 -10.68 -18.11 -6.92
C ALA A 35 -11.65 -18.03 -5.72
N ASN A 36 -12.13 -16.82 -5.37
CA ASN A 36 -12.97 -16.56 -4.17
C ASN A 36 -12.34 -17.04 -2.86
N ARG A 37 -11.03 -16.88 -2.73
CA ARG A 37 -10.24 -17.23 -1.56
C ARG A 37 -9.90 -15.97 -0.75
N PRO A 38 -9.78 -16.07 0.58
CA PRO A 38 -9.20 -15.05 1.45
C PRO A 38 -7.91 -14.42 0.91
N ALA A 39 -7.74 -13.14 1.23
CA ALA A 39 -6.58 -12.37 0.78
C ALA A 39 -5.26 -12.93 1.33
N ILE A 40 -5.22 -13.31 2.61
CA ILE A 40 -3.98 -13.68 3.31
C ILE A 40 -4.09 -15.09 3.91
N TYR A 41 -3.14 -15.94 3.50
CA TYR A 41 -2.92 -17.30 4.01
C TYR A 41 -1.45 -17.51 4.37
N LEU A 42 -1.08 -17.28 5.63
CA LEU A 42 0.32 -17.21 6.05
C LEU A 42 1.07 -18.53 5.81
N ALA A 43 0.38 -19.66 5.96
CA ALA A 43 0.98 -20.99 5.82
C ALA A 43 1.57 -21.24 4.42
N GLU A 44 1.07 -20.56 3.40
CA GLU A 44 1.48 -20.75 2.00
C GLU A 44 2.32 -19.58 1.46
N ASP A 45 2.57 -18.52 2.24
CA ASP A 45 3.20 -17.28 1.77
C ASP A 45 4.55 -17.55 1.07
N LEU A 46 5.44 -18.30 1.71
CA LEU A 46 6.79 -18.57 1.19
C LEU A 46 6.77 -19.47 -0.06
N VAL A 47 5.88 -20.49 -0.06
CA VAL A 47 5.74 -21.43 -1.19
C VAL A 47 5.10 -20.73 -2.39
N ALA A 48 4.05 -19.95 -2.16
CA ALA A 48 3.38 -19.15 -3.17
C ALA A 48 4.33 -18.11 -3.77
N TYR A 49 5.16 -17.47 -2.94
CA TYR A 49 6.16 -16.50 -3.38
C TYR A 49 7.18 -17.12 -4.33
N HIS A 50 7.76 -18.27 -3.96
CA HIS A 50 8.71 -18.99 -4.83
C HIS A 50 8.07 -19.45 -6.16
N ARG A 51 6.84 -19.98 -6.07
CA ARG A 51 6.07 -20.41 -7.25
C ARG A 51 5.78 -19.26 -8.21
N LEU A 52 5.36 -18.10 -7.69
CA LEU A 52 4.99 -16.92 -8.49
C LEU A 52 6.20 -16.19 -9.09
N LEU A 53 7.35 -16.22 -8.41
CA LEU A 53 8.60 -15.76 -9.02
C LEU A 53 8.95 -16.55 -10.29
N SER A 54 8.54 -17.82 -10.35
CA SER A 54 8.81 -18.70 -11.49
C SER A 54 7.75 -18.60 -12.61
N ARG A 55 6.73 -17.73 -12.45
CA ARG A 55 5.61 -17.54 -13.39
C ARG A 55 5.46 -16.07 -13.81
N PRO A 56 6.28 -15.59 -14.77
CA PRO A 56 6.27 -14.20 -15.20
C PRO A 56 4.90 -13.74 -15.74
N GLU A 57 4.12 -14.66 -16.31
CA GLU A 57 2.77 -14.40 -16.82
C GLU A 57 1.79 -13.92 -15.73
N ALA A 58 1.98 -14.34 -14.47
CA ALA A 58 1.13 -13.95 -13.35
C ALA A 58 1.44 -12.53 -12.86
N TRP A 59 2.60 -11.96 -13.19
CA TRP A 59 3.03 -10.67 -12.65
C TRP A 59 2.17 -9.52 -13.14
N LEU A 60 1.63 -9.62 -14.36
CA LEU A 60 0.70 -8.62 -14.91
C LEU A 60 -0.55 -8.47 -14.04
N ALA A 61 -1.08 -9.57 -13.49
CA ALA A 61 -2.22 -9.55 -12.59
C ALA A 61 -1.89 -8.83 -11.26
N GLY A 62 -0.63 -8.89 -10.83
CA GLY A 62 -0.16 -8.25 -9.60
C GLY A 62 0.12 -6.75 -9.72
N LEU A 63 0.23 -6.21 -10.93
CA LEU A 63 0.53 -4.78 -11.13
C LEU A 63 -0.57 -3.86 -10.61
N ALA A 64 -1.84 -4.26 -10.70
CA ALA A 64 -2.94 -3.45 -10.20
C ALA A 64 -2.79 -3.17 -8.69
N TYR A 65 -2.48 -4.21 -7.90
CA TYR A 65 -2.18 -4.05 -6.47
C TYR A 65 -0.89 -3.23 -6.25
N SER A 66 0.20 -3.66 -6.89
CA SER A 66 1.55 -3.15 -6.67
C SER A 66 1.67 -1.66 -6.98
N LEU A 67 1.19 -1.25 -8.16
CA LEU A 67 1.24 0.15 -8.60
C LEU A 67 0.34 1.04 -7.76
N THR A 68 -0.85 0.57 -7.36
CA THR A 68 -1.72 1.32 -6.45
C THR A 68 -1.05 1.53 -5.10
N LEU A 69 -0.53 0.48 -4.48
CA LEU A 69 0.11 0.56 -3.17
C LEU A 69 1.34 1.48 -3.20
N LEU A 70 2.20 1.31 -4.20
CA LEU A 70 3.38 2.15 -4.36
C LEU A 70 3.03 3.61 -4.67
N ALA A 71 1.97 3.87 -5.44
CA ALA A 71 1.50 5.24 -5.69
C ALA A 71 1.03 5.91 -4.40
N ILE A 72 0.31 5.19 -3.53
CA ILE A 72 -0.14 5.71 -2.23
C ILE A 72 1.06 6.02 -1.33
N LEU A 73 1.98 5.07 -1.15
CA LEU A 73 3.18 5.25 -0.31
C LEU A 73 4.09 6.35 -0.86
N LEU A 74 4.28 6.40 -2.17
CA LEU A 74 5.05 7.46 -2.81
C LEU A 74 4.40 8.82 -2.59
N ALA A 75 3.08 8.95 -2.77
CA ALA A 75 2.38 10.20 -2.54
C ALA A 75 2.48 10.64 -1.07
N HIS A 76 2.35 9.72 -0.13
CA HIS A 76 2.52 9.97 1.30
C HIS A 76 3.91 10.54 1.61
N GLU A 77 4.96 9.83 1.21
CA GLU A 77 6.33 10.27 1.49
C GLU A 77 6.71 11.54 0.72
N MET A 78 6.18 11.73 -0.49
CA MET A 78 6.37 12.95 -1.25
C MET A 78 5.67 14.14 -0.62
N GLY A 79 4.53 13.96 0.04
CA GLY A 79 3.86 15.01 0.81
C GLY A 79 4.75 15.54 1.93
N HIS A 80 5.38 14.64 2.70
CA HIS A 80 6.39 15.02 3.69
C HIS A 80 7.59 15.71 3.03
N TYR A 81 8.14 15.12 1.96
CA TYR A 81 9.35 15.60 1.30
C TYR A 81 9.22 16.99 0.71
N LEU A 82 8.13 17.25 -0.02
CA LEU A 82 7.85 18.54 -0.64
C LEU A 82 7.62 19.63 0.42
N THR A 83 7.00 19.28 1.55
CA THR A 83 6.83 20.20 2.68
C THR A 83 8.16 20.49 3.38
N CYS A 84 9.01 19.49 3.57
CA CYS A 84 10.40 19.70 4.01
C CYS A 84 11.15 20.64 3.05
N ARG A 85 11.04 20.44 1.73
CA ARG A 85 11.65 21.33 0.73
C ARG A 85 11.14 22.77 0.85
N ARG A 86 9.83 22.95 1.02
CA ARG A 86 9.20 24.27 1.20
C ARG A 86 9.75 25.01 2.43
N TYR A 87 10.01 24.29 3.51
CA TYR A 87 10.58 24.85 4.75
C TYR A 87 12.11 24.87 4.79
N GLY A 88 12.79 24.50 3.69
CA GLY A 88 14.25 24.47 3.63
C GLY A 88 14.90 23.39 4.52
N LEU A 89 14.13 22.39 4.96
CA LEU A 89 14.64 21.26 5.72
C LEU A 89 15.43 20.31 4.82
N ASP A 90 16.51 19.73 5.35
CA ASP A 90 17.27 18.71 4.65
C ASP A 90 16.60 17.35 4.84
N ALA A 91 16.06 16.76 3.77
CA ALA A 91 15.41 15.45 3.79
C ALA A 91 15.90 14.58 2.63
N THR A 92 15.90 13.26 2.84
CA THR A 92 16.20 12.29 1.78
C THR A 92 15.02 12.09 0.84
N LEU A 93 15.26 11.47 -0.31
CA LEU A 93 14.18 10.81 -1.05
C LEU A 93 13.61 9.63 -0.23
N PRO A 94 12.41 9.13 -0.60
CA PRO A 94 11.81 7.98 0.07
C PRO A 94 12.71 6.74 0.05
N TYR A 95 12.76 6.04 1.17
CA TYR A 95 13.28 4.68 1.28
C TYR A 95 12.11 3.73 1.34
N PHE A 96 11.92 2.91 0.30
CA PHE A 96 10.94 1.83 0.33
C PHE A 96 11.56 0.59 1.01
N ILE A 97 10.75 -0.18 1.73
CA ILE A 97 11.22 -1.34 2.48
C ILE A 97 10.58 -2.61 1.90
N PRO A 98 11.27 -3.36 1.02
CA PRO A 98 10.72 -4.59 0.45
C PRO A 98 10.49 -5.64 1.53
N PHE A 99 9.39 -6.36 1.44
CA PHE A 99 9.09 -7.45 2.35
C PHE A 99 8.30 -8.56 1.64
N PRO A 100 8.91 -9.73 1.36
CA PRO A 100 8.32 -10.77 0.51
C PRO A 100 7.25 -11.62 1.23
N SER A 101 6.33 -11.00 1.97
CA SER A 101 5.21 -11.66 2.66
C SER A 101 4.09 -10.65 2.98
N VAL A 102 2.88 -11.15 3.27
CA VAL A 102 1.67 -10.42 3.68
C VAL A 102 1.20 -9.34 2.69
N ILE A 103 1.89 -8.20 2.65
CA ILE A 103 1.55 -6.98 1.89
C ILE A 103 2.59 -6.72 0.78
N GLY A 104 3.77 -7.36 0.84
CA GLY A 104 4.85 -7.12 -0.12
C GLY A 104 5.79 -5.97 0.26
N THR A 105 5.49 -5.21 1.33
CA THR A 105 6.31 -4.10 1.81
C THR A 105 6.07 -3.83 3.29
N LEU A 106 7.06 -3.27 4.00
CA LEU A 106 6.90 -2.69 5.34
C LEU A 106 6.58 -1.19 5.29
N GLY A 107 6.38 -0.65 4.09
CA GLY A 107 6.08 0.76 3.84
C GLY A 107 7.27 1.50 3.25
N ALA A 108 7.23 2.82 3.40
CA ALA A 108 8.29 3.73 2.99
C ALA A 108 8.48 4.81 4.05
N PHE A 109 9.62 5.49 4.02
CA PHE A 109 9.87 6.65 4.87
C PHE A 109 10.88 7.60 4.25
N ILE A 110 10.78 8.89 4.56
CA ILE A 110 11.87 9.87 4.37
C ILE A 110 12.67 10.06 5.66
N ARG A 111 13.95 10.40 5.53
CA ARG A 111 14.79 10.80 6.66
C ARG A 111 15.01 12.30 6.65
N ILE A 112 14.48 13.00 7.66
CA ILE A 112 14.78 14.41 7.92
C ILE A 112 16.13 14.48 8.67
N ARG A 113 17.11 15.17 8.08
CA ARG A 113 18.51 15.27 8.55
C ARG A 113 18.80 16.57 9.29
N SER A 114 17.87 17.53 9.26
CA SER A 114 17.96 18.82 9.94
C SER A 114 16.99 18.92 11.11
N PRO A 115 17.35 19.63 12.20
CA PRO A 115 16.43 19.87 13.30
C PRO A 115 15.21 20.71 12.88
N ILE A 116 14.07 20.44 13.51
CA ILE A 116 12.82 21.20 13.34
C ILE A 116 12.61 22.04 14.59
N TYR A 117 12.75 23.36 14.48
CA TYR A 117 12.70 24.27 15.64
C TYR A 117 11.29 24.73 16.01
N TYR A 118 10.33 24.66 15.09
CA TYR A 118 8.99 25.24 15.26
C TYR A 118 7.90 24.16 15.19
N ARG A 119 6.97 24.17 16.17
CA ARG A 119 5.83 23.24 16.23
C ARG A 119 4.95 23.29 14.99
N ARG A 120 4.76 24.48 14.41
CA ARG A 120 4.01 24.65 13.16
C ARG A 120 4.64 23.88 12.00
N VAL A 121 5.96 23.97 11.85
CA VAL A 121 6.68 23.24 10.79
C VAL A 121 6.58 21.74 11.00
N LEU A 122 6.70 21.28 12.26
CA LEU A 122 6.50 19.88 12.60
C LEU A 122 5.09 19.39 12.25
N PHE A 123 4.07 20.19 12.58
CA PHE A 123 2.68 19.88 12.24
C PHE A 123 2.46 19.82 10.72
N ASP A 124 2.88 20.86 9.99
CA ASP A 124 2.68 20.94 8.54
C ASP A 124 3.38 19.79 7.81
N VAL A 125 4.62 19.46 8.19
CA VAL A 125 5.33 18.30 7.66
C VAL A 125 4.56 17.03 8.03
N GLY A 126 4.15 16.88 9.28
CA GLY A 126 3.47 15.68 9.78
C GLY A 126 2.12 15.40 9.11
N ILE A 127 1.33 16.43 8.77
CA ILE A 127 0.02 16.24 8.13
C ILE A 127 0.10 16.09 6.61
N ALA A 128 1.14 16.64 5.97
CA ALA A 128 1.23 16.67 4.51
C ALA A 128 1.29 15.28 3.87
N GLY A 129 1.99 14.33 4.50
CA GLY A 129 2.07 12.97 4.00
C GLY A 129 0.73 12.24 4.04
N PRO A 130 0.07 12.13 5.22
CA PRO A 130 -1.27 11.56 5.33
C PRO A 130 -2.28 12.15 4.35
N LEU A 131 -2.32 13.48 4.16
CA LEU A 131 -3.23 14.12 3.21
C LEU A 131 -2.92 13.75 1.76
N ALA A 132 -1.64 13.75 1.36
CA ALA A 132 -1.23 13.39 0.01
C ALA A 132 -1.50 11.91 -0.30
N GLY A 133 -1.19 11.02 0.64
CA GLY A 133 -1.52 9.60 0.54
C GLY A 133 -3.03 9.37 0.45
N PHE A 134 -3.81 10.01 1.33
CA PHE A 134 -5.27 9.87 1.35
C PHE A 134 -5.93 10.34 0.03
N ALA A 135 -5.40 11.39 -0.60
CA ALA A 135 -5.88 11.85 -1.90
C ALA A 135 -5.76 10.79 -3.00
N VAL A 136 -4.78 9.88 -2.91
CA VAL A 136 -4.61 8.74 -3.82
C VAL A 136 -5.43 7.52 -3.37
N VAL A 137 -5.49 7.28 -2.06
CA VAL A 137 -6.32 6.21 -1.47
C VAL A 137 -7.78 6.36 -1.86
N LEU A 138 -8.33 7.58 -1.83
CA LEU A 138 -9.76 7.81 -2.06
C LEU A 138 -10.27 7.25 -3.40
N PRO A 139 -9.73 7.66 -4.57
CA PRO A 139 -10.17 7.09 -5.85
C PRO A 139 -9.87 5.60 -5.98
N ALA A 140 -8.73 5.13 -5.43
CA ALA A 140 -8.38 3.72 -5.44
C ALA A 140 -9.36 2.85 -4.62
N ALA A 141 -9.77 3.33 -3.44
CA ALA A 141 -10.73 2.67 -2.58
C ALA A 141 -12.11 2.63 -3.23
N VAL A 142 -12.58 3.73 -3.84
CA VAL A 142 -13.86 3.75 -4.56
C VAL A 142 -13.85 2.74 -5.70
N TYR A 143 -12.85 2.78 -6.58
CA TYR A 143 -12.74 1.84 -7.70
C TYR A 143 -12.60 0.39 -7.23
N GLY A 144 -11.74 0.15 -6.24
CA GLY A 144 -11.48 -1.19 -5.72
C GLY A 144 -12.70 -1.79 -5.04
N ILE A 145 -13.42 -1.02 -4.21
CA ILE A 145 -14.63 -1.50 -3.54
C ILE A 145 -15.72 -1.75 -4.58
N TRP A 146 -15.90 -0.84 -5.53
CA TRP A 146 -16.86 -1.04 -6.63
C TRP A 146 -16.56 -2.30 -7.46
N SER A 147 -15.27 -2.65 -7.62
CA SER A 147 -14.83 -3.86 -8.34
C SER A 147 -14.76 -5.12 -7.45
N SER A 148 -15.20 -5.05 -6.19
CA SER A 148 -15.14 -6.17 -5.24
C SER A 148 -16.33 -7.12 -5.40
N LYS A 149 -16.23 -8.34 -4.84
CA LYS A 149 -17.26 -9.38 -4.94
C LYS A 149 -17.84 -9.67 -3.56
N VAL A 150 -19.12 -10.05 -3.51
CA VAL A 150 -19.75 -10.56 -2.29
C VAL A 150 -19.58 -12.08 -2.25
N VAL A 151 -18.81 -12.58 -1.28
CA VAL A 151 -18.54 -13.99 -1.03
C VAL A 151 -18.85 -14.26 0.44
N PRO A 152 -20.01 -14.86 0.75
CA PRO A 152 -20.42 -15.10 2.14
C PRO A 152 -19.39 -15.89 2.94
N GLY A 153 -19.06 -15.40 4.14
CA GLY A 153 -18.16 -16.06 5.06
C GLY A 153 -16.68 -16.03 4.67
N ILE A 154 -16.28 -15.26 3.65
CA ILE A 154 -14.89 -15.23 3.18
C ILE A 154 -13.91 -14.80 4.28
N SER A 155 -14.28 -13.80 5.10
CA SER A 155 -13.42 -13.35 6.21
C SER A 155 -13.25 -14.41 7.30
N ALA A 156 -14.20 -15.36 7.42
CA ALA A 156 -14.09 -16.43 8.42
C ALA A 156 -12.98 -17.44 8.07
N GLN A 157 -12.63 -17.54 6.78
CA GLN A 157 -11.65 -18.49 6.26
C GLN A 157 -10.22 -17.93 6.24
N ALA A 158 -10.02 -16.64 6.54
CA ALA A 158 -8.71 -16.01 6.55
C ALA A 158 -7.90 -16.34 7.82
N ASP A 159 -6.60 -16.63 7.66
CA ASP A 159 -5.66 -16.84 8.76
C ASP A 159 -5.47 -15.55 9.59
N LEU A 160 -5.43 -14.41 8.90
CA LEU A 160 -5.36 -13.09 9.50
C LEU A 160 -6.62 -12.29 9.18
N ARG A 161 -7.34 -11.90 10.23
CA ARG A 161 -8.54 -11.06 10.14
C ARG A 161 -8.19 -9.66 10.57
N PHE A 162 -8.00 -8.79 9.60
CA PHE A 162 -7.91 -7.36 9.86
C PHE A 162 -9.30 -6.74 9.96
N GLY A 163 -9.45 -5.73 10.83
CA GLY A 163 -10.69 -4.98 10.93
C GLY A 163 -10.94 -4.12 9.70
N THR A 164 -12.19 -3.70 9.48
CA THR A 164 -12.55 -2.76 8.42
C THR A 164 -12.54 -1.33 8.97
N PRO A 165 -11.62 -0.45 8.54
CA PRO A 165 -11.59 0.95 8.94
C PRO A 165 -12.93 1.65 8.68
N LEU A 166 -13.26 2.67 9.48
CA LEU A 166 -14.53 3.39 9.36
C LEU A 166 -14.76 3.93 7.94
N PHE A 167 -13.71 4.49 7.32
CA PHE A 167 -13.74 4.96 5.94
C PHE A 167 -14.17 3.86 4.96
N PHE A 168 -13.59 2.66 5.07
CA PHE A 168 -13.98 1.50 4.26
C PHE A 168 -15.41 1.05 4.53
N ARG A 169 -15.85 1.04 5.80
CA ARG A 169 -17.23 0.68 6.17
C ARG A 169 -18.25 1.62 5.53
N ILE A 170 -17.97 2.92 5.53
CA ILE A 170 -18.83 3.92 4.89
C ILE A 170 -18.88 3.67 3.37
N LEU A 171 -17.74 3.53 2.71
CA LEU A 171 -17.71 3.28 1.27
C LEU A 171 -18.37 1.96 0.87
N GLN A 172 -18.14 0.89 1.61
CA GLN A 172 -18.81 -0.41 1.37
C GLN A 172 -20.32 -0.30 1.53
N GLY A 173 -20.81 0.38 2.57
CA GLY A 173 -22.24 0.60 2.76
C GLY A 173 -22.90 1.42 1.64
N LEU A 174 -22.15 2.34 1.04
CA LEU A 174 -22.63 3.16 -0.09
C LEU A 174 -22.57 2.42 -1.43
N LEU A 175 -21.51 1.66 -1.68
CA LEU A 175 -21.22 1.05 -2.99
C LEU A 175 -21.75 -0.38 -3.12
N ILE A 176 -21.89 -1.12 -2.02
CA ILE A 176 -22.39 -2.49 -1.98
C ILE A 176 -23.48 -2.57 -0.88
N PRO A 177 -24.65 -1.95 -1.11
CA PRO A 177 -25.70 -1.90 -0.10
C PRO A 177 -26.21 -3.31 0.24
N GLY A 178 -26.39 -3.59 1.53
CA GLY A 178 -26.93 -4.85 2.04
C GLY A 178 -25.91 -5.98 2.24
N ALA A 179 -24.66 -5.81 1.81
CA ALA A 179 -23.58 -6.75 2.11
C ALA A 179 -22.91 -6.44 3.46
N SER A 180 -22.63 -7.46 4.25
CA SER A 180 -21.77 -7.32 5.43
C SER A 180 -20.31 -7.11 5.01
N PRO A 181 -19.54 -6.21 5.66
CA PRO A 181 -18.11 -6.07 5.41
C PRO A 181 -17.31 -7.39 5.47
N ALA A 182 -17.77 -8.35 6.29
CA ALA A 182 -17.14 -9.65 6.45
C ALA A 182 -17.33 -10.59 5.23
N ASP A 183 -18.33 -10.29 4.39
CA ASP A 183 -18.69 -11.07 3.21
C ASP A 183 -18.15 -10.43 1.93
N ILE A 184 -17.36 -9.35 2.02
CA ILE A 184 -16.82 -8.66 0.83
C ILE A 184 -15.40 -9.15 0.58
N ALA A 185 -15.22 -9.87 -0.52
CA ALA A 185 -13.93 -10.18 -1.09
C ALA A 185 -13.39 -8.92 -1.78
N LEU A 186 -12.43 -8.24 -1.15
CA LEU A 186 -11.87 -7.00 -1.69
C LEU A 186 -11.08 -7.27 -2.98
N HIS A 187 -11.32 -6.47 -4.01
CA HIS A 187 -10.47 -6.41 -5.21
C HIS A 187 -9.03 -6.05 -4.82
N PRO A 188 -7.98 -6.52 -5.53
CA PRO A 188 -6.59 -6.19 -5.18
C PRO A 188 -6.32 -4.68 -5.05
N VAL A 189 -6.94 -3.83 -5.88
CA VAL A 189 -6.83 -2.37 -5.74
C VAL A 189 -7.43 -1.85 -4.41
N ALA A 190 -8.56 -2.42 -3.96
CA ALA A 190 -9.12 -2.09 -2.65
C ALA A 190 -8.26 -2.60 -1.50
N GLN A 191 -7.62 -3.77 -1.65
CA GLN A 191 -6.67 -4.28 -0.66
C GLN A 191 -5.45 -3.35 -0.53
N ALA A 192 -4.91 -2.87 -1.65
CA ALA A 192 -3.84 -1.87 -1.65
C ALA A 192 -4.28 -0.55 -0.98
N ALA A 193 -5.49 -0.07 -1.30
CA ALA A 193 -6.05 1.12 -0.67
C ALA A 193 -6.31 0.92 0.84
N TRP A 194 -6.69 -0.29 1.27
CA TRP A 194 -6.90 -0.62 2.68
C TRP A 194 -5.60 -0.53 3.48
N VAL A 195 -4.48 -0.99 2.91
CA VAL A 195 -3.15 -0.86 3.51
C VAL A 195 -2.72 0.61 3.66
N GLY A 196 -3.20 1.47 2.76
CA GLY A 196 -2.87 2.90 2.75
C GLY A 196 -3.67 3.77 3.72
N VAL A 197 -4.65 3.20 4.44
CA VAL A 197 -5.52 3.89 5.42
C VAL A 197 -5.03 3.60 6.83
#